data_AF-A0A974VNX5-F1
#
_entry.id   AF-A0A974VNX5-F1
#
_cell.length_a   1.000
_cell.length_b   1.000
_cell.length_c   1.000
_cell.angle_alpha   90.00
_cell.angle_beta   90.00
_cell.angle_gamma   90.00
#
_symmetry.space_group_name_H-M   'P 1'
#
loop_
_entity.id
_entity.type
_entity.pdbx_description
1 polymer ?
#
loop_
_entity_poly.entity_id
_entity_poly.type
_entity_poly.pdbx_seq_one_letter_code
_entity_poly.pdbx_strand_id
1 'polypeptide(L)'
;MFNRAVVPRQSQEYQQVLLCFPHVTRGVQQWLHSKNIQFVDPSGNAWIEGKNYKIWVEGRRPKNVPDLDGRQQMSRAFTATGLRAVFMLLVNQDLLEQPVRSLADAAGISVGAASNVLKSLEHEGFIRINGRRSFIQKSKLAKRWIEMYPVALKPKLRTRISAGSEPAEVIKRRDEWSDSIQLGGEVAMLAKGYGIRPVESLLYGGFPWGDVTHELFACDLLREETLFLLSGSGILTTYLNRM
;
A
#
# COMPACT_ATOMS: atom_id res chain seq x y z
N MET A 1 -15.40 7.03 -30.76
CA MET A 1 -16.08 8.26 -30.30
C MET A 1 -15.58 8.58 -28.90
N PHE A 2 -14.69 9.56 -28.76
CA PHE A 2 -14.23 10.02 -27.45
C PHE A 2 -15.18 11.11 -26.94
N ASN A 3 -15.71 10.90 -25.75
CA ASN A 3 -16.68 11.78 -25.12
C ASN A 3 -16.01 13.16 -24.86
N ARG A 4 -16.56 14.22 -25.45
CA ARG A 4 -16.10 15.60 -25.23
C ARG A 4 -16.46 15.98 -23.80
N ALA A 5 -15.48 16.03 -22.90
CA ALA A 5 -15.63 16.73 -21.64
C ALA A 5 -15.92 18.21 -21.95
N VAL A 6 -17.15 18.64 -21.68
CA VAL A 6 -17.56 20.03 -21.75
C VAL A 6 -16.89 20.75 -20.60
N VAL A 7 -15.88 21.58 -20.90
CA VAL A 7 -15.29 22.50 -19.93
C VAL A 7 -16.26 23.67 -19.78
N PRO A 8 -16.84 23.95 -18.59
CA PRO A 8 -17.72 25.07 -18.40
C PRO A 8 -16.93 26.37 -18.63
N ARG A 9 -17.54 27.29 -19.38
CA ARG A 9 -16.99 28.61 -19.65
C ARG A 9 -17.78 29.61 -18.81
N GLN A 10 -17.30 29.98 -17.62
CA GLN A 10 -17.64 31.27 -16.98
C GLN A 10 -16.86 31.59 -15.68
N SER A 11 -16.67 32.91 -15.53
CA SER A 11 -16.21 33.70 -14.37
C SER A 11 -14.72 33.69 -13.97
N GLN A 12 -14.23 34.91 -13.78
CA GLN A 12 -12.85 35.38 -13.81
C GLN A 12 -12.29 35.50 -12.39
N GLU A 13 -12.42 34.43 -11.60
CA GLU A 13 -11.63 34.19 -10.39
C GLU A 13 -10.75 32.98 -10.67
N TYR A 14 -9.45 33.08 -10.36
CA TYR A 14 -8.46 32.03 -10.63
C TYR A 14 -8.75 30.74 -9.84
N GLN A 15 -9.74 29.95 -10.28
CA GLN A 15 -9.80 28.54 -9.92
C GLN A 15 -8.69 27.83 -10.69
N GLN A 16 -7.56 27.64 -10.01
CA GLN A 16 -6.48 26.80 -10.50
C GLN A 16 -6.95 25.34 -10.48
N VAL A 17 -7.55 24.91 -11.59
CA VAL A 17 -7.99 23.53 -11.74
C VAL A 17 -6.75 22.63 -11.85
N LEU A 18 -6.57 21.75 -10.86
CA LEU A 18 -5.55 20.71 -10.84
C LEU A 18 -6.18 19.39 -11.33
N LEU A 19 -5.66 18.84 -12.42
CA LEU A 19 -6.11 17.55 -12.94
C LEU A 19 -5.26 16.39 -12.42
N CYS A 20 -5.92 15.41 -11.79
CA CYS A 20 -5.28 14.19 -11.33
C CYS A 20 -5.41 13.08 -12.37
N PHE A 21 -4.29 12.57 -12.87
CA PHE A 21 -4.28 11.48 -13.85
C PHE A 21 -3.71 10.19 -13.24
N PRO A 22 -4.18 9.00 -13.65
CA PRO A 22 -3.55 7.73 -13.26
C PRO A 22 -2.08 7.65 -13.70
N HIS A 23 -1.75 8.22 -14.86
CA HIS A 23 -0.39 8.37 -15.38
C HIS A 23 -0.39 9.39 -16.53
N VAL A 24 0.57 10.31 -16.57
CA VAL A 24 0.76 11.29 -17.65
C VAL A 24 1.98 10.91 -18.48
N THR A 25 1.76 10.58 -19.76
CA THR A 25 2.87 10.34 -20.70
C THR A 25 3.52 11.66 -21.11
N ARG A 26 4.76 11.62 -21.59
CA ARG A 26 5.50 12.84 -22.01
C ARG A 26 4.75 13.69 -23.04
N GLY A 27 4.07 13.05 -24.01
CA GLY A 27 3.28 13.77 -25.01
C GLY A 27 2.07 14.48 -24.40
N VAL A 28 1.38 13.83 -23.45
CA VAL A 28 0.27 14.44 -22.72
C VAL A 28 0.76 15.57 -21.80
N GLN A 29 1.91 15.40 -21.15
CA GLN A 29 2.52 16.45 -20.33
C GLN A 29 2.85 17.69 -21.16
N GLN A 30 3.45 17.54 -22.34
CA GLN A 30 3.73 18.66 -23.24
C GLN A 30 2.44 19.35 -23.70
N TRP A 31 1.40 18.56 -23.99
CA TRP A 31 0.09 19.09 -24.37
C TRP A 31 -0.56 19.87 -23.23
N LEU A 32 -0.61 19.30 -22.01
CA LEU A 32 -1.12 19.97 -20.81
C LEU A 32 -0.33 21.26 -20.55
N HIS A 33 1.00 21.20 -20.65
CA HIS A 33 1.89 22.36 -20.56
C HIS A 33 1.54 23.47 -21.55
N SER A 34 1.35 23.11 -22.83
CA SER A 34 0.96 24.08 -23.86
C SER A 34 -0.40 24.75 -23.60
N LYS A 35 -1.23 24.16 -22.74
CA LYS A 35 -2.58 24.64 -22.42
C LYS A 35 -2.70 25.33 -21.07
N ASN A 36 -1.60 25.49 -20.33
CA ASN A 36 -1.64 26.07 -18.98
C ASN A 36 -2.55 25.32 -18.00
N ILE A 37 -2.67 24.00 -18.19
CA ILE A 37 -3.47 23.11 -17.35
C ILE A 37 -2.57 22.43 -16.32
N GLN A 38 -2.82 22.72 -15.05
CA GLN A 38 -2.08 22.13 -13.93
C GLN A 38 -2.46 20.66 -13.77
N PHE A 39 -1.48 19.80 -13.46
CA PHE A 39 -1.73 18.37 -13.32
C PHE A 39 -0.80 17.70 -12.29
N VAL A 40 -1.21 16.54 -11.81
CA VAL A 40 -0.39 15.63 -11.00
C VAL A 40 -0.70 14.17 -11.36
N ASP A 41 0.31 13.30 -11.26
CA ASP A 41 0.12 11.86 -11.29
C ASP A 41 0.87 11.12 -10.16
N PRO A 42 0.48 9.87 -9.82
CA PRO A 42 1.17 9.05 -8.82
C PRO A 42 2.60 8.65 -9.19
N SER A 43 3.04 8.87 -10.43
CA SER A 43 4.41 8.57 -10.89
C SER A 43 5.39 9.70 -10.56
N GLY A 44 4.91 10.80 -9.98
CA GLY A 44 5.70 11.96 -9.63
C GLY A 44 5.79 13.00 -10.73
N ASN A 45 4.98 12.89 -11.80
CA ASN A 45 4.85 13.98 -12.77
C ASN A 45 3.90 15.03 -12.18
N ALA A 46 4.34 16.28 -12.12
CA ALA A 46 3.52 17.37 -11.62
C ALA A 46 3.85 18.70 -12.33
N TRP A 47 2.80 19.46 -12.61
CA TRP A 47 2.91 20.87 -12.96
C TRP A 47 1.87 21.68 -12.20
N ILE A 48 2.36 22.55 -11.33
CA ILE A 48 1.53 23.43 -10.49
C ILE A 48 2.16 24.82 -10.55
N GLU A 49 1.37 25.86 -10.82
CA GLU A 49 1.87 27.23 -10.98
C GLU A 49 0.87 28.21 -10.38
N GLY A 50 1.29 28.91 -9.33
CA GLY A 50 0.54 29.95 -8.65
C GLY A 50 1.28 31.28 -8.64
N LYS A 51 0.63 32.32 -8.08
CA LYS A 51 1.15 33.70 -8.09
C LYS A 51 2.60 33.83 -7.59
N ASN A 52 3.02 32.98 -6.65
CA ASN A 52 4.34 33.02 -6.00
C ASN A 52 5.05 31.65 -5.97
N TYR A 53 4.57 30.66 -6.71
CA TYR A 53 5.16 29.32 -6.67
C TYR A 53 5.04 28.61 -8.01
N LYS A 54 6.06 27.82 -8.33
CA LYS A 54 6.09 26.97 -9.51
C LYS A 54 6.70 25.63 -9.15
N ILE A 55 5.93 24.57 -9.33
CA ILE A 55 6.33 23.19 -9.12
C ILE A 55 6.28 22.52 -10.50
N TRP A 56 7.46 22.11 -10.98
CA TRP A 56 7.59 21.35 -12.21
C TRP A 56 8.44 20.13 -11.92
N VAL A 57 7.78 18.96 -11.88
CA VAL A 57 8.43 17.68 -11.68
C VAL A 57 8.15 16.84 -12.92
N GLU A 58 9.19 16.60 -13.70
CA GLU A 58 9.15 15.57 -14.73
C GLU A 58 9.70 14.30 -14.10
N GLY A 59 8.89 13.25 -14.02
CA GLY A 59 9.28 11.89 -13.65
C GLY A 59 10.20 11.25 -14.70
N ARG A 60 11.25 11.97 -15.10
CA ARG A 60 12.37 11.43 -15.85
C ARG A 60 13.11 10.51 -14.89
N ARG A 61 12.81 9.21 -14.96
CA ARG A 61 13.84 8.21 -14.62
C ARG A 61 15.08 8.60 -15.42
N PRO A 62 16.25 8.78 -14.79
CA PRO A 62 17.46 9.11 -15.52
C PRO A 62 17.65 8.08 -16.65
N LYS A 63 17.70 8.55 -17.91
CA LYS A 63 17.97 7.69 -19.07
C LYS A 63 19.40 7.13 -19.08
N ASN A 64 20.23 7.58 -18.14
CA ASN A 64 21.60 7.14 -17.91
C ASN A 64 21.74 6.49 -16.52
N VAL A 65 20.73 5.75 -16.05
CA VAL A 65 21.11 4.58 -15.25
C VAL A 65 21.56 3.57 -16.30
N PRO A 66 22.85 3.17 -16.33
CA PRO A 66 23.31 2.18 -17.30
C PRO A 66 22.35 1.01 -17.28
N ASP A 67 22.05 0.45 -18.46
CA ASP A 67 21.32 -0.81 -18.57
C ASP A 67 21.89 -1.76 -17.51
N LEU A 68 21.08 -2.03 -16.48
CA LEU A 68 21.43 -2.92 -15.38
C LEU A 68 21.26 -4.36 -15.88
N ASP A 69 21.91 -4.68 -16.99
CA ASP A 69 22.29 -6.05 -17.37
C ASP A 69 23.38 -6.61 -16.44
N GLY A 70 23.64 -5.93 -15.32
CA GLY A 70 24.15 -6.52 -14.09
C GLY A 70 23.19 -6.20 -12.95
N ARG A 71 22.47 -7.22 -12.46
CA ARG A 71 21.65 -7.19 -11.24
C ARG A 71 22.42 -6.51 -10.09
N GLN A 72 22.27 -5.19 -9.90
CA GLN A 72 22.28 -4.66 -8.54
C GLN A 72 21.02 -5.25 -7.91
N GLN A 73 21.18 -6.43 -7.31
CA GLN A 73 20.08 -7.19 -6.73
C GLN A 73 19.40 -6.28 -5.73
N MET A 74 18.22 -5.77 -6.09
CA MET A 74 17.29 -5.21 -5.12
C MET A 74 17.27 -6.18 -3.95
N SER A 75 17.67 -5.71 -2.77
CA SER A 75 17.80 -6.52 -1.57
C SER A 75 16.62 -7.47 -1.47
N ARG A 76 16.90 -8.76 -1.21
CA ARG A 76 15.84 -9.77 -1.13
C ARG A 76 14.84 -9.41 -0.03
N ALA A 77 15.27 -8.72 1.02
CA ALA A 77 14.42 -8.21 2.10
C ALA A 77 13.41 -7.14 1.64
N PHE A 78 13.70 -6.39 0.57
CA PHE A 78 12.84 -5.32 0.06
C PHE A 78 12.17 -5.64 -1.28
N THR A 79 12.13 -6.94 -1.64
CA THR A 79 11.21 -7.46 -2.66
C THR A 79 9.80 -7.63 -2.08
N ALA A 80 8.76 -7.81 -2.90
CA ALA A 80 7.40 -8.09 -2.40
C ALA A 80 7.36 -9.27 -1.40
N THR A 81 8.04 -10.38 -1.73
CA THR A 81 8.16 -11.55 -0.86
C THR A 81 8.93 -11.21 0.43
N GLY A 82 10.01 -10.44 0.30
CA GLY A 82 10.81 -10.01 1.45
C GLY A 82 10.04 -9.08 2.39
N LEU A 83 9.28 -8.14 1.86
CA LEU A 83 8.48 -7.21 2.64
C LEU A 83 7.41 -7.93 3.48
N ARG A 84 6.87 -9.05 3.02
CA ARG A 84 5.97 -9.88 3.85
C ARG A 84 6.70 -10.42 5.09
N ALA A 85 7.91 -10.95 4.91
CA ALA A 85 8.73 -11.43 6.04
C ALA A 85 9.20 -10.30 6.96
N VAL A 86 9.65 -9.17 6.41
CA VAL A 86 10.04 -8.01 7.21
C VAL A 86 8.86 -7.47 8.02
N PHE A 87 7.66 -7.42 7.45
CA PHE A 87 6.46 -7.04 8.19
C PHE A 87 6.23 -7.97 9.38
N MET A 88 6.31 -9.29 9.17
CA MET A 88 6.16 -10.26 10.26
C MET A 88 7.15 -10.05 11.39
N LEU A 89 8.42 -9.79 11.06
CA LEU A 89 9.47 -9.50 12.04
C LEU A 89 9.24 -8.18 12.79
N LEU A 90 8.63 -7.17 12.14
CA LEU A 90 8.34 -5.88 12.77
C LEU A 90 7.17 -5.96 13.74
N VAL A 91 6.14 -6.74 13.39
CA VAL A 91 4.92 -6.92 14.18
C VAL A 91 5.14 -7.95 15.30
N ASN A 92 5.76 -9.10 15.01
CA ASN A 92 6.19 -10.08 16.02
C ASN A 92 7.71 -10.26 15.98
N GLN A 93 8.38 -9.71 16.98
CA GLN A 93 9.83 -9.71 17.08
C GLN A 93 10.40 -11.07 17.48
N ASP A 94 9.64 -11.90 18.18
CA ASP A 94 10.10 -13.20 18.66
C ASP A 94 10.43 -14.13 17.48
N LEU A 95 9.77 -13.92 16.33
CA LEU A 95 10.07 -14.61 15.08
C LEU A 95 11.53 -14.49 14.64
N LEU A 96 12.25 -13.44 15.06
CA LEU A 96 13.65 -13.25 14.71
C LEU A 96 14.53 -14.36 15.33
N GLU A 97 14.22 -14.77 16.56
CA GLU A 97 14.93 -15.82 17.28
C GLU A 97 14.45 -17.24 16.90
N GLN A 98 13.25 -17.36 16.32
CA GLN A 98 12.68 -18.63 15.91
C GLN A 98 13.41 -19.29 14.73
N PRO A 99 13.20 -20.60 14.48
CA PRO A 99 13.64 -21.25 13.26
C PRO A 99 13.16 -20.50 12.01
N VAL A 100 13.97 -20.51 10.94
CA VAL A 100 13.64 -19.82 9.67
C VAL A 100 12.28 -20.26 9.11
N ARG A 101 11.90 -21.52 9.34
CA ARG A 101 10.60 -22.07 8.94
C ARG A 101 9.43 -21.35 9.60
N SER A 102 9.53 -20.98 10.88
CA SER A 102 8.48 -20.24 11.59
C SER A 102 8.22 -18.87 10.94
N LEU A 103 9.28 -18.17 10.52
CA LEU A 103 9.15 -16.93 9.76
C LEU A 103 8.54 -17.17 8.37
N ALA A 104 8.94 -18.24 7.70
CA ALA A 104 8.42 -18.60 6.38
C ALA A 104 6.91 -18.88 6.42
N ASP A 105 6.47 -19.66 7.41
CA ASP A 105 5.06 -19.99 7.64
C ASP A 105 4.26 -18.74 8.01
N ALA A 106 4.77 -17.91 8.93
CA ALA A 106 4.14 -16.65 9.34
C ALA A 106 4.00 -15.64 8.19
N ALA A 107 4.99 -15.56 7.30
CA ALA A 107 4.99 -14.63 6.18
C ALA A 107 4.34 -15.21 4.91
N GLY A 108 4.10 -16.51 4.89
CA GLY A 108 3.50 -17.20 3.77
C GLY A 108 4.39 -17.24 2.54
N ILE A 109 5.65 -17.58 2.75
CA ILE A 109 6.71 -17.63 1.73
C ILE A 109 7.49 -18.93 1.89
N SER A 110 8.30 -19.27 0.88
CA SER A 110 9.20 -20.43 0.99
C SER A 110 10.27 -20.23 2.08
N VAL A 111 10.72 -21.33 2.70
CA VAL A 111 11.83 -21.31 3.69
C VAL A 111 13.11 -20.71 3.09
N GLY A 112 13.41 -21.02 1.82
CA GLY A 112 14.55 -20.44 1.12
C GLY A 112 14.44 -18.92 0.95
N ALA A 113 13.24 -18.39 0.67
CA ALA A 113 13.01 -16.96 0.62
C ALA A 113 13.20 -16.31 1.99
N ALA A 114 12.66 -16.90 3.06
CA ALA A 114 12.85 -16.41 4.43
C ALA A 114 14.34 -16.41 4.84
N SER A 115 15.10 -17.45 4.49
CA SER A 115 16.54 -17.51 4.72
C SER A 115 17.29 -16.38 4.00
N ASN A 116 16.96 -16.13 2.73
CA ASN A 116 17.56 -15.05 1.96
C ASN A 116 17.23 -13.66 2.52
N VAL A 117 16.00 -13.46 3.02
CA VAL A 117 15.63 -12.21 3.70
C VAL A 117 16.50 -11.98 4.93
N LEU A 118 16.65 -12.98 5.81
CA LEU A 118 17.47 -12.84 7.01
C LEU A 118 18.93 -12.52 6.66
N LYS A 119 19.51 -13.19 5.65
CA LYS A 119 20.86 -12.90 5.16
C LYS A 119 21.00 -11.46 4.62
N SER A 120 20.01 -10.97 3.86
CA SER A 120 20.01 -9.58 3.38
C SER A 120 19.90 -8.59 4.54
N LEU A 121 19.03 -8.84 5.51
CA LEU A 121 18.90 -7.97 6.69
C LEU A 121 20.18 -7.92 7.54
N GLU A 122 20.89 -9.04 7.64
CA GLU A 122 22.19 -9.09 8.33
C GLU A 122 23.26 -8.32 7.55
N HIS A 123 23.38 -8.58 6.25
CA HIS A 123 24.34 -7.91 5.37
C HIS A 123 24.16 -6.38 5.34
N GLU A 124 22.91 -5.92 5.39
CA GLU A 124 22.55 -4.50 5.41
C GLU A 124 22.57 -3.88 6.83
N GLY A 125 22.93 -4.65 7.85
CA GLY A 125 23.09 -4.17 9.22
C GLY A 125 21.79 -3.81 9.93
N PHE A 126 20.66 -4.41 9.52
CA PHE A 126 19.38 -4.30 10.23
C PHE A 126 19.29 -5.28 11.40
N ILE A 127 19.91 -6.46 11.26
CA ILE A 127 19.99 -7.49 12.29
C ILE A 127 21.45 -7.94 12.48
N ARG A 128 21.73 -8.60 13.61
CA ARG A 128 23.00 -9.25 13.92
C ARG A 128 22.76 -10.70 14.28
N ILE A 129 23.71 -11.59 13.96
CA ILE A 129 23.71 -12.99 14.41
C ILE A 129 24.95 -13.22 15.28
N ASN A 130 24.80 -13.06 16.60
CA ASN A 130 25.84 -13.37 17.58
C ASN A 130 25.29 -14.38 18.59
N GLY A 131 25.29 -15.66 18.23
CA GLY A 131 24.63 -16.74 18.97
C GLY A 131 23.11 -16.73 18.78
N ARG A 132 22.45 -15.61 19.08
CA ARG A 132 21.04 -15.34 18.75
C ARG A 132 20.92 -14.21 17.73
N ARG A 133 19.78 -14.18 17.02
CA ARG A 133 19.48 -13.13 16.05
C ARG A 133 18.79 -11.98 16.78
N SER A 134 19.27 -10.75 16.59
CA SER A 134 18.68 -9.56 17.23
C SER A 134 18.67 -8.37 16.28
N PHE A 135 17.75 -7.42 16.51
CA PHE A 135 17.69 -6.18 15.74
C PHE A 135 18.82 -5.23 16.14
N ILE A 136 19.44 -4.59 15.14
CA ILE A 136 20.35 -3.45 15.34
C ILE A 136 19.60 -2.14 15.11
N GLN A 137 18.83 -2.05 14.01
CA GLN A 137 18.20 -0.80 13.57
C GLN A 137 16.70 -1.00 13.24
N LYS A 138 15.90 -1.47 14.21
CA LYS A 138 14.47 -1.77 14.00
C LYS A 138 13.69 -0.58 13.45
N SER A 139 13.87 0.61 14.02
CA SER A 139 13.16 1.82 13.56
C SER A 139 13.52 2.22 12.14
N LYS A 140 14.79 2.01 11.72
CA LYS A 140 15.23 2.24 10.35
C LYS A 140 14.66 1.19 9.40
N LEU A 141 14.60 -0.08 9.83
CA LEU A 141 13.97 -1.16 9.08
C LEU A 141 12.48 -0.86 8.85
N ALA A 142 11.77 -0.38 9.87
CA ALA A 142 10.36 0.00 9.77
C ALA A 142 10.16 1.15 8.76
N LYS A 143 10.96 2.21 8.85
CA LYS A 143 10.94 3.31 7.86
C LYS A 143 11.18 2.80 6.44
N ARG A 144 12.19 1.96 6.26
CA ARG A 144 12.51 1.37 4.96
C ARG A 144 11.40 0.48 4.44
N TRP A 145 10.74 -0.27 5.32
CA TRP A 145 9.58 -1.08 4.97
C TRP A 145 8.43 -0.20 4.46
N ILE A 146 8.12 0.91 5.16
CA ILE A 146 7.09 1.88 4.76
C ILE A 146 7.39 2.47 3.39
N GLU A 147 8.64 2.85 3.12
CA GLU A 147 9.08 3.38 1.82
C GLU A 147 8.87 2.37 0.68
N MET A 148 9.19 1.10 0.94
CA MET A 148 9.19 0.05 -0.09
C MET A 148 7.82 -0.61 -0.28
N TYR A 149 6.94 -0.56 0.72
CA TYR A 149 5.59 -1.09 0.66
C TYR A 149 4.78 -0.64 -0.57
N PRO A 150 4.60 0.67 -0.84
CA PRO A 150 3.76 1.15 -1.94
C PRO A 150 4.32 0.78 -3.32
N VAL A 151 5.64 0.64 -3.46
CA VAL A 151 6.30 0.39 -4.76
C VAL A 151 6.52 -1.09 -5.06
N ALA A 152 6.74 -1.92 -4.04
CA ALA A 152 7.12 -3.32 -4.23
C ALA A 152 6.03 -4.32 -3.84
N LEU A 153 5.31 -4.08 -2.73
CA LEU A 153 4.31 -5.03 -2.22
C LEU A 153 2.88 -4.65 -2.60
N LYS A 154 2.44 -3.42 -2.31
CA LYS A 154 1.06 -2.95 -2.54
C LYS A 154 0.53 -3.26 -3.96
N PRO A 155 1.28 -3.05 -5.06
CA PRO A 155 0.78 -3.33 -6.41
C PRO A 155 0.56 -4.82 -6.71
N LYS A 156 1.12 -5.72 -5.89
CA LYS A 156 0.96 -7.18 -6.03
C LYS A 156 -0.11 -7.74 -5.12
N LEU A 157 -0.64 -6.94 -4.20
CA LEU A 157 -1.77 -7.35 -3.38
C LEU A 157 -3.01 -7.33 -4.25
N ARG A 158 -3.79 -8.41 -4.19
CA ARG A 158 -5.09 -8.42 -4.85
C ARG A 158 -5.97 -7.43 -4.10
N THR A 159 -6.66 -6.57 -4.83
CA THR A 159 -7.60 -5.59 -4.30
C THR A 159 -8.95 -5.75 -4.98
N ARG A 160 -10.03 -5.62 -4.20
CA ARG A 160 -11.38 -5.48 -4.73
C ARG A 160 -12.02 -4.26 -4.11
N ILE A 161 -12.63 -3.48 -5.00
CA ILE A 161 -13.44 -2.31 -4.72
C ILE A 161 -14.92 -2.68 -4.80
N SER A 162 -15.68 -2.39 -3.76
CA SER A 162 -17.10 -2.73 -3.68
C SER A 162 -17.83 -1.77 -2.79
N ALA A 163 -19.08 -1.52 -3.13
CA ALA A 163 -20.19 -0.91 -2.42
C ALA A 163 -20.47 -1.28 -0.97
N GLY A 164 -20.64 -0.29 -0.08
CA GLY A 164 -21.15 -0.54 1.27
C GLY A 164 -21.64 0.64 2.09
N SER A 165 -21.97 0.29 3.33
CA SER A 165 -22.44 1.18 4.38
C SER A 165 -21.36 2.14 4.88
N GLU A 166 -21.79 3.23 5.50
CA GLU A 166 -20.91 4.24 6.12
C GLU A 166 -19.91 3.58 7.09
N PRO A 167 -18.67 4.07 7.17
CA PRO A 167 -17.63 3.49 8.02
C PRO A 167 -18.02 3.31 9.50
N ALA A 168 -18.86 4.20 10.04
CA ALA A 168 -19.35 4.09 11.40
C ALA A 168 -20.24 2.84 11.62
N GLU A 169 -21.06 2.46 10.64
CA GLU A 169 -21.90 1.26 10.71
C GLU A 169 -21.08 -0.02 10.53
N VAL A 170 -20.06 0.03 9.65
CA VAL A 170 -19.09 -1.06 9.47
C VAL A 170 -18.40 -1.37 10.80
N ILE A 171 -17.96 -0.37 11.56
CA ILE A 171 -17.28 -0.58 12.85
C ILE A 171 -18.22 -1.13 13.92
N LYS A 172 -19.48 -0.69 13.97
CA LYS A 172 -20.46 -1.15 14.99
C LYS A 172 -20.69 -2.66 14.93
N ARG A 173 -20.61 -3.24 13.73
CA ARG A 173 -20.87 -4.67 13.49
C ARG A 173 -19.61 -5.51 13.40
N ARG A 174 -18.43 -4.95 13.67
CA ARG A 174 -17.15 -5.65 13.50
C ARG A 174 -17.07 -6.95 14.34
N ASP A 175 -17.74 -6.96 15.49
CA ASP A 175 -17.72 -8.07 16.44
C ASP A 175 -18.64 -9.22 15.99
N GLU A 176 -19.42 -9.05 14.91
CA GLU A 176 -20.25 -10.08 14.28
C GLU A 176 -19.48 -10.92 13.24
N TRP A 177 -18.26 -10.51 12.88
CA TRP A 177 -17.46 -11.15 11.84
C TRP A 177 -16.52 -12.21 12.39
N SER A 178 -16.12 -13.13 11.54
CA SER A 178 -15.04 -14.06 11.87
C SER A 178 -13.71 -13.32 11.99
N ASP A 179 -12.81 -13.89 12.80
CA ASP A 179 -11.44 -13.39 12.93
C ASP A 179 -10.74 -13.28 11.56
N SER A 180 -11.20 -14.01 10.54
CA SER A 180 -10.62 -13.95 9.20
C SER A 180 -10.71 -12.57 8.52
N ILE A 181 -11.52 -11.65 9.06
CA ILE A 181 -11.71 -10.28 8.57
C ILE A 181 -11.04 -9.28 9.53
N GLN A 182 -10.24 -8.37 9.00
CA GLN A 182 -9.57 -7.34 9.81
C GLN A 182 -9.84 -5.95 9.28
N LEU A 183 -10.06 -5.01 10.21
CA LEU A 183 -10.10 -3.59 9.89
C LEU A 183 -8.72 -3.10 9.51
N GLY A 184 -8.67 -2.27 8.48
CA GLY A 184 -7.49 -1.52 8.05
C GLY A 184 -7.74 -0.01 8.04
N GLY A 185 -6.68 0.75 7.78
CA GLY A 185 -6.80 2.18 7.43
C GLY A 185 -7.53 2.99 8.50
N GLU A 186 -8.42 3.88 8.04
CA GLU A 186 -9.13 4.81 8.91
C GLU A 186 -10.12 4.08 9.85
N VAL A 187 -10.84 3.07 9.37
CA VAL A 187 -11.76 2.31 10.24
C VAL A 187 -11.03 1.55 11.36
N ALA A 188 -9.82 1.06 11.13
CA ALA A 188 -9.00 0.45 12.18
C ALA A 188 -8.54 1.47 13.23
N MET A 189 -8.18 2.68 12.79
CA MET A 189 -7.78 3.76 13.67
C MET A 189 -8.98 4.25 14.50
N LEU A 190 -10.16 4.45 13.90
CA LEU A 190 -11.35 4.79 14.68
C LEU A 190 -11.69 3.67 15.68
N ALA A 191 -11.60 2.39 15.28
CA ALA A 191 -11.83 1.26 16.17
C ALA A 191 -10.86 1.20 17.37
N LYS A 192 -9.65 1.77 17.24
CA LYS A 192 -8.67 1.93 18.32
C LYS A 192 -8.89 3.18 19.18
N GLY A 193 -9.97 3.93 18.95
CA GLY A 193 -10.32 5.13 19.72
C GLY A 193 -9.60 6.40 19.28
N TYR A 194 -8.96 6.40 18.11
CA TYR A 194 -8.42 7.64 17.54
C TYR A 194 -9.59 8.52 17.07
N GLY A 195 -9.55 9.80 17.42
CA GLY A 195 -10.59 10.80 17.11
C GLY A 195 -10.61 11.25 15.65
N ILE A 196 -10.67 10.29 14.74
CA ILE A 196 -10.74 10.52 13.29
C ILE A 196 -12.16 10.25 12.79
N ARG A 197 -12.54 10.88 11.68
CA ARG A 197 -13.77 10.58 10.96
C ARG A 197 -13.40 9.83 9.67
N PRO A 198 -13.60 8.51 9.61
CA PRO A 198 -13.26 7.75 8.41
C PRO A 198 -14.12 8.17 7.23
N VAL A 199 -13.51 8.20 6.05
CA VAL A 199 -14.16 8.42 4.75
C VAL A 199 -14.29 7.10 3.99
N GLU A 200 -13.39 6.14 4.24
CA GLU A 200 -13.41 4.83 3.62
C GLU A 200 -13.23 3.67 4.62
N SER A 201 -13.81 2.52 4.27
CA SER A 201 -13.67 1.26 5.01
C SER A 201 -12.66 0.35 4.32
N LEU A 202 -11.49 0.18 4.93
CA LEU A 202 -10.48 -0.78 4.49
C LEU A 202 -10.63 -2.08 5.27
N LEU A 203 -10.79 -3.21 4.57
CA LEU A 203 -10.92 -4.53 5.18
C LEU A 203 -9.87 -5.47 4.59
N TYR A 204 -9.21 -6.26 5.42
CA TYR A 204 -8.31 -7.33 5.00
C TYR A 204 -9.01 -8.67 5.21
N GLY A 205 -8.84 -9.57 4.24
CA GLY A 205 -9.42 -10.91 4.28
C GLY A 205 -8.68 -11.86 3.34
N GLY A 206 -8.89 -13.17 3.52
CA GLY A 206 -8.33 -14.19 2.64
C GLY A 206 -8.95 -14.14 1.24
N PHE A 207 -8.13 -14.14 0.19
CA PHE A 207 -8.61 -14.32 -1.19
C PHE A 207 -9.19 -15.75 -1.36
N PRO A 208 -10.35 -15.97 -2.02
CA PRO A 208 -11.08 -15.06 -2.91
C PRO A 208 -12.10 -14.12 -2.24
N TRP A 209 -12.02 -13.96 -0.92
CA TRP A 209 -12.90 -13.10 -0.10
C TRP A 209 -14.35 -13.55 -0.04
N GLY A 210 -14.61 -14.85 -0.25
CA GLY A 210 -15.95 -15.44 -0.11
C GLY A 210 -16.54 -15.19 1.28
N ASP A 211 -15.75 -15.47 2.32
CA ASP A 211 -16.13 -15.27 3.72
C ASP A 211 -16.45 -13.80 4.00
N VAL A 212 -15.58 -12.88 3.55
CA VAL A 212 -15.79 -11.43 3.68
C VAL A 212 -17.08 -10.99 3.01
N THR A 213 -17.33 -11.43 1.78
CA THR A 213 -18.56 -11.06 1.07
C THR A 213 -19.79 -11.60 1.78
N HIS A 214 -19.76 -12.87 2.19
CA HIS A 214 -20.89 -13.53 2.84
C HIS A 214 -21.26 -12.84 4.16
N GLU A 215 -20.27 -12.55 5.01
CA GLU A 215 -20.50 -11.92 6.31
C GLU A 215 -20.96 -10.47 6.19
N LEU A 216 -20.39 -9.69 5.27
CA LEU A 216 -20.83 -8.31 5.05
C LEU A 216 -22.22 -8.24 4.40
N PHE A 217 -22.58 -9.18 3.51
CA PHE A 217 -23.95 -9.28 2.98
C PHE A 217 -24.96 -9.66 4.06
N ALA A 218 -24.63 -10.60 4.95
CA ALA A 218 -25.50 -10.99 6.06
C ALA A 218 -25.82 -9.83 7.01
N CYS A 219 -24.96 -8.81 7.04
CA CYS A 219 -25.11 -7.62 7.87
C CYS A 219 -25.66 -6.38 7.12
N ASP A 220 -26.08 -6.53 5.85
CA ASP A 220 -26.48 -5.42 4.97
C ASP A 220 -25.40 -4.32 4.84
N LEU A 221 -24.13 -4.69 4.92
CA LEU A 221 -22.98 -3.78 4.83
C LEU A 221 -22.45 -3.63 3.41
N LEU A 222 -22.83 -4.51 2.48
CA LEU A 222 -22.56 -4.39 1.05
C LEU A 222 -23.81 -3.86 0.33
N ARG A 223 -23.65 -2.88 -0.56
CA ARG A 223 -24.70 -2.45 -1.53
C ARG A 223 -24.25 -2.79 -2.95
N GLU A 224 -24.93 -2.35 -4.03
CA GLU A 224 -24.42 -2.57 -5.40
C GLU A 224 -23.45 -1.48 -5.91
N GLU A 225 -23.31 -0.32 -5.23
CA GLU A 225 -22.34 0.76 -5.57
C GLU A 225 -21.66 1.38 -4.30
N THR A 226 -20.30 1.60 -4.23
CA THR A 226 -19.43 2.26 -3.12
C THR A 226 -18.21 1.51 -2.44
N LEU A 227 -16.96 1.67 -2.90
CA LEU A 227 -15.62 1.23 -2.36
C LEU A 227 -15.37 0.51 -0.98
N PHE A 228 -14.69 -0.64 -1.05
CA PHE A 228 -13.93 -1.36 -0.01
C PHE A 228 -12.53 -1.63 -0.59
N LEU A 229 -11.50 -1.89 0.20
CA LEU A 229 -10.20 -2.31 -0.35
C LEU A 229 -9.81 -3.65 0.26
N LEU A 230 -10.28 -4.74 -0.33
CA LEU A 230 -9.93 -6.08 0.13
C LEU A 230 -8.50 -6.42 -0.26
N SER A 231 -7.53 -6.19 0.62
CA SER A 231 -6.11 -6.47 0.34
C SER A 231 -5.75 -7.86 0.87
N GLY A 232 -5.65 -8.83 -0.04
CA GLY A 232 -5.48 -10.23 0.32
C GLY A 232 -4.09 -10.77 0.00
N SER A 233 -3.37 -11.19 1.04
CA SER A 233 -2.46 -12.32 0.94
C SER A 233 -2.74 -13.16 2.19
N GLY A 234 -3.46 -14.29 2.04
CA GLY A 234 -4.19 -14.95 3.14
C GLY A 234 -3.38 -15.34 4.39
N ILE A 235 -2.05 -15.23 4.34
CA ILE A 235 -1.15 -15.56 5.42
C ILE A 235 -0.85 -14.35 6.33
N LEU A 236 -0.89 -13.11 5.80
CA LEU A 236 -0.76 -11.91 6.64
C LEU A 236 -1.97 -11.70 7.55
N THR A 237 -3.17 -11.99 7.04
CA THR A 237 -4.42 -11.87 7.80
C THR A 237 -4.47 -12.88 8.95
N THR A 238 -4.13 -14.14 8.69
CA THR A 238 -4.14 -15.22 9.70
C THR A 238 -3.21 -14.94 10.90
N TYR A 239 -2.08 -14.27 10.68
CA TYR A 239 -1.11 -14.03 11.75
C TYR A 239 -1.48 -12.84 12.65
N LEU A 240 -2.06 -11.79 12.07
CA LEU A 240 -2.55 -10.64 12.84
C LEU A 240 -3.70 -11.00 13.79
N ASN A 241 -4.41 -12.12 13.57
CA ASN A 241 -5.47 -12.64 14.48
C ASN A 241 -4.95 -13.29 15.76
N ARG A 242 -3.66 -13.65 15.82
CA ARG A 242 -3.07 -14.31 17.00
C ARG A 242 -2.37 -13.33 17.95
N MET A 243 -2.48 -12.02 17.70
CA MET A 243 -1.92 -10.94 18.51
C MET A 243 -3.04 -10.08 19.09
#